data_AF-A0A2S3QRS4-F1
#
_entry.id   AF-A0A2S3QRS4-F1
#
_cell.length_a   1.000
_cell.length_b   1.000
_cell.length_c   1.000
_cell.angle_alpha   90.00
_cell.angle_beta   90.00
_cell.angle_gamma   90.00
#
_symmetry.space_group_name_H-M   'P 1'
#
loop_
_entity.id
_entity.type
_entity.pdbx_description
1 polymer ?
#
loop_
_entity_poly.entity_id
_entity_poly.type
_entity_poly.pdbx_seq_one_letter_code
_entity_poly.pdbx_strand_id
1 'polypeptide(L)'
;MTAYEQVKESTFKIITGSFKDFKKDDQAKFRLKMGLIFAVIPFISIFVGFILNWILLKSTIIYITAYRKDIDYIIDSLIYDYLQIGLMEALPWMIISIAFLLVAGIVLAQLMLRPFDEIAQYCLDFLGAEEKVTNFDGEFKSELRLLSSFSDWFFTTTSTLRMSGKLTQIEVPSKYKRIHKPVFETMFFVHKSIYVAITCILTGMIILIINYALFDAVISVVNEIFTNGKFAKDYFSNMALIQDDIVGITIIINIVSYGFFMAYLYNKVATPAFGIFATMRSFISGRYTSRVHLIGYKYVRHQTRAINKYLDYMEKEYSVKDD
;
A
#
# COMPACT_ATOMS: atom_id res chain seq x y z
N MET A 1 22.01 9.85 -20.08
CA MET A 1 20.87 9.90 -19.14
C MET A 1 21.22 9.01 -17.97
N THR A 2 21.29 9.56 -16.76
CA THR A 2 21.72 8.80 -15.58
C THR A 2 20.59 7.89 -15.09
N ALA A 3 20.91 6.79 -14.38
CA ALA A 3 19.90 5.90 -13.79
C ALA A 3 18.91 6.66 -12.87
N TYR A 4 19.38 7.73 -12.22
CA TYR A 4 18.55 8.63 -11.42
C TYR A 4 17.52 9.41 -12.26
N GLU A 5 17.92 9.94 -13.42
CA GLU A 5 17.01 10.66 -14.31
C GLU A 5 15.92 9.74 -14.88
N GLN A 6 16.26 8.49 -15.21
CA GLN A 6 15.29 7.50 -15.69
C GLN A 6 14.25 7.14 -14.62
N VAL A 7 14.69 6.95 -13.37
CA VAL A 7 13.79 6.67 -12.24
C VAL A 7 12.90 7.88 -11.93
N LYS A 8 13.46 9.09 -11.96
CA LYS A 8 12.72 10.33 -11.73
C LYS A 8 11.64 10.55 -12.79
N GLU A 9 11.99 10.42 -14.06
CA GLU A 9 11.05 10.60 -15.17
C GLU A 9 9.94 9.55 -15.16
N SER A 10 10.30 8.29 -14.90
CA SER A 10 9.34 7.20 -14.73
C SER A 10 8.36 7.47 -13.58
N THR A 11 8.88 7.85 -12.41
CA THR A 11 8.06 8.14 -11.22
C THR A 11 7.14 9.33 -11.45
N PHE A 12 7.64 10.40 -12.05
CA PHE A 12 6.85 11.58 -12.38
C PHE A 12 5.73 11.27 -13.38
N LYS A 13 6.02 10.46 -14.40
CA LYS A 13 5.03 10.00 -15.38
C LYS A 13 3.95 9.13 -14.74
N ILE A 14 4.32 8.25 -13.80
CA ILE A 14 3.36 7.43 -13.04
C ILE A 14 2.44 8.31 -12.20
N ILE A 15 2.99 9.31 -11.49
CA ILE A 15 2.20 10.21 -10.64
C ILE A 15 1.26 11.04 -11.50
N THR A 16 1.79 11.77 -12.49
CA THR A 16 0.99 12.65 -13.36
C THR A 16 -0.04 11.87 -14.16
N GLY A 17 0.30 10.70 -14.69
CA GLY A 17 -0.63 9.80 -15.36
C GLY A 17 -1.73 9.28 -14.42
N SER A 18 -1.40 8.99 -13.16
CA SER A 18 -2.41 8.56 -12.17
C SER A 18 -3.44 9.66 -11.89
N PHE A 19 -3.04 10.92 -11.83
CA PHE A 19 -3.97 12.04 -11.66
C PHE A 19 -4.70 12.43 -12.95
N LYS A 20 -4.04 12.37 -14.11
CA LYS A 20 -4.62 12.77 -15.40
C LYS A 20 -5.63 11.74 -15.92
N ASP A 21 -5.30 10.46 -15.82
CA ASP A 21 -6.03 9.40 -16.50
C ASP A 21 -6.98 8.63 -15.56
N PHE A 22 -7.11 9.05 -14.28
CA PHE A 22 -7.91 8.34 -13.27
C PHE A 22 -9.37 8.12 -13.67
N LYS A 23 -9.96 8.89 -14.60
CA LYS A 23 -11.34 8.63 -15.04
C LYS A 23 -11.42 7.47 -16.03
N LYS A 24 -10.38 7.28 -16.84
CA LYS A 24 -10.37 6.37 -18.01
C LYS A 24 -9.59 5.09 -17.76
N ASP A 25 -8.50 5.16 -16.99
CA ASP A 25 -7.62 4.03 -16.72
C ASP A 25 -7.91 3.40 -15.35
N ASP A 26 -8.26 2.11 -15.36
CA ASP A 26 -8.54 1.34 -14.14
C ASP A 26 -7.27 1.11 -13.30
N GLN A 27 -6.07 1.14 -13.89
CA GLN A 27 -4.82 1.13 -13.13
C GLN A 27 -4.58 2.45 -12.42
N ALA A 28 -4.74 3.59 -13.10
CA ALA A 28 -4.67 4.91 -12.48
C ALA A 28 -5.64 5.03 -11.29
N LYS A 29 -6.88 4.56 -11.45
CA LYS A 29 -7.87 4.48 -10.33
C LYS A 29 -7.36 3.66 -9.17
N PHE A 30 -6.78 2.49 -9.45
CA PHE A 30 -6.26 1.61 -8.41
C PHE A 30 -5.09 2.28 -7.66
N ARG A 31 -4.12 2.85 -8.38
CA ARG A 31 -2.98 3.56 -7.79
C ARG A 31 -3.43 4.71 -6.90
N LEU A 32 -4.33 5.56 -7.40
CA LEU A 32 -4.86 6.69 -6.64
C LEU A 32 -5.64 6.22 -5.40
N LYS A 33 -6.47 5.19 -5.54
CA LYS A 33 -7.23 4.63 -4.41
C LYS A 33 -6.32 4.05 -3.34
N MET A 34 -5.31 3.27 -3.71
CA MET A 34 -4.34 2.73 -2.75
C MET A 34 -3.52 3.84 -2.11
N GLY A 35 -3.10 4.84 -2.89
CA GLY A 35 -2.39 6.02 -2.40
C GLY A 35 -3.21 6.81 -1.37
N LEU A 36 -4.50 7.05 -1.63
CA LEU A 36 -5.39 7.73 -0.70
C LEU A 36 -5.60 6.94 0.60
N ILE A 37 -5.84 5.62 0.50
CA ILE A 37 -5.97 4.78 1.70
C ILE A 37 -4.68 4.84 2.51
N PHE A 38 -3.53 4.70 1.86
CA PHE A 38 -2.22 4.77 2.51
C PHE A 38 -1.98 6.11 3.20
N ALA A 39 -2.34 7.22 2.54
CA ALA A 39 -2.19 8.55 3.09
C ALA A 39 -3.10 8.83 4.29
N VAL A 40 -4.30 8.25 4.34
CA VAL A 40 -5.27 8.49 5.42
C VAL A 40 -4.94 7.73 6.71
N ILE A 41 -4.17 6.64 6.66
CA ILE A 41 -3.85 5.80 7.83
C ILE A 41 -3.36 6.59 9.06
N PRO A 42 -2.32 7.45 8.99
CA PRO A 42 -1.83 8.15 10.16
C PRO A 42 -2.84 9.14 10.76
N PHE A 43 -3.81 9.60 9.97
CA PHE A 43 -4.85 10.51 10.43
C PHE A 43 -5.83 9.85 11.39
N ILE A 44 -6.02 8.52 11.27
CA ILE A 44 -6.80 7.76 12.25
C ILE A 44 -6.10 7.83 13.60
N SER A 45 -4.79 7.64 13.64
CA SER A 45 -3.97 7.70 14.86
C SER A 45 -3.92 9.12 15.45
N ILE A 46 -3.74 10.14 14.62
CA ILE A 46 -3.77 11.55 15.04
C ILE A 46 -5.15 11.90 15.62
N PHE A 47 -6.23 11.46 14.97
CA PHE A 47 -7.59 11.72 15.44
C PHE A 47 -7.87 11.06 16.80
N VAL A 48 -7.41 9.82 17.00
CA VAL A 48 -7.47 9.17 18.31
C VAL A 48 -6.63 9.93 19.35
N GLY A 49 -5.43 10.37 18.99
CA GLY A 49 -4.57 11.19 19.85
C GLY A 49 -5.25 12.49 20.28
N PHE A 50 -5.93 13.16 19.35
CA PHE A 50 -6.70 14.37 19.63
C PHE A 50 -7.84 14.10 20.61
N ILE A 51 -8.59 13.01 20.45
CA ILE A 51 -9.66 12.60 21.39
C ILE A 51 -9.09 12.34 22.78
N LEU A 52 -7.97 11.62 22.88
CA LEU A 52 -7.37 11.30 24.17
C LEU A 52 -6.80 12.54 24.87
N ASN A 53 -6.13 13.44 24.14
CA ASN A 53 -5.67 14.73 24.67
C ASN A 53 -6.84 15.63 25.07
N TRP A 54 -7.95 15.60 24.32
CA TRP A 54 -9.17 16.31 24.69
C TRP A 54 -9.75 15.81 26.02
N ILE A 55 -9.76 14.49 26.24
CA ILE A 55 -10.18 13.90 27.51
C ILE A 55 -9.25 14.35 28.64
N LEU A 56 -7.93 14.37 28.40
CA LEU A 56 -6.95 14.86 29.37
C LEU A 56 -7.23 16.31 29.75
N LEU A 57 -7.40 17.20 28.77
CA LEU A 57 -7.76 18.61 28.98
C LEU A 57 -9.05 18.76 29.80
N LYS A 58 -10.11 18.03 29.44
CA LYS A 58 -11.39 18.10 30.15
C LYS A 58 -11.25 17.62 31.60
N SER A 59 -10.50 16.55 31.83
CA SER A 59 -10.19 16.07 33.18
C SER A 59 -9.44 17.14 33.99
N THR A 60 -8.49 17.82 33.37
CA THR A 60 -7.74 18.92 33.96
C THR A 60 -8.63 20.10 34.35
N ILE A 61 -9.51 20.52 33.44
CA ILE A 61 -10.47 21.61 33.72
C ILE A 61 -11.42 21.24 34.86
N ILE A 62 -11.98 20.02 34.86
CA ILE A 62 -12.88 19.55 35.93
C ILE A 62 -12.15 19.54 37.28
N TYR A 63 -10.91 19.04 37.29
CA TYR A 63 -10.09 19.04 38.50
C TYR A 63 -9.88 20.46 39.02
N ILE A 64 -9.47 21.37 38.13
CA ILE A 64 -9.21 22.77 38.47
C ILE A 64 -10.45 23.46 39.05
N THR A 65 -11.60 23.35 38.38
CA THR A 65 -12.85 23.99 38.80
C THR A 65 -13.41 23.46 40.12
N ALA A 66 -13.16 22.17 40.42
CA ALA A 66 -13.53 21.60 41.70
C ALA A 66 -12.78 22.24 42.88
N TYR A 67 -11.53 22.69 42.67
CA TYR A 67 -10.69 23.32 43.71
C TYR A 67 -10.71 24.85 43.67
N ARG A 68 -10.96 25.45 42.51
CA ARG A 68 -10.93 26.90 42.27
C ARG A 68 -12.13 27.28 41.39
N LYS A 69 -13.28 27.55 42.03
CA LYS A 69 -14.49 28.04 41.32
C LYS A 69 -14.37 29.49 40.83
N ASP A 70 -13.41 30.24 41.35
CA ASP A 70 -13.15 31.65 41.01
C ASP A 70 -12.69 31.86 39.56
N ILE A 71 -12.26 30.81 38.87
CA ILE A 71 -11.67 30.84 37.52
C ILE A 71 -12.59 30.26 36.43
N ASP A 72 -13.86 29.98 36.76
CA ASP A 72 -14.83 29.45 35.80
C ASP A 72 -14.96 30.32 34.53
N TYR A 73 -14.77 31.63 34.66
CA TYR A 73 -14.89 32.58 33.55
C TYR A 73 -13.76 32.48 32.50
N ILE A 74 -12.62 31.85 32.83
CA ILE A 74 -11.45 31.74 31.94
C ILE A 74 -11.49 30.44 31.11
N ILE A 75 -12.29 29.45 31.51
CA ILE A 75 -12.30 28.09 30.93
C ILE A 75 -12.55 28.09 29.43
N ASP A 76 -13.52 28.87 28.96
CA ASP A 76 -13.86 28.93 27.54
C ASP A 76 -12.70 29.50 26.71
N SER A 77 -11.97 30.48 27.24
CA SER A 77 -10.75 31.01 26.63
C SER A 77 -9.67 29.92 26.54
N LEU A 78 -9.46 29.17 27.62
CA LEU A 78 -8.44 28.12 27.69
C LEU A 78 -8.71 26.97 26.72
N ILE A 79 -9.98 26.60 26.54
CA ILE A 79 -10.39 25.62 25.54
C ILE A 79 -10.16 26.15 24.12
N TYR A 80 -10.47 27.42 23.87
CA TYR A 80 -10.25 28.04 22.57
C TYR A 80 -8.76 28.09 22.21
N ASP A 81 -7.90 28.46 23.16
CA ASP A 81 -6.45 28.50 22.98
C ASP A 81 -5.89 27.09 22.68
N TYR A 82 -6.35 26.06 23.39
CA TYR A 82 -6.01 24.67 23.09
C TYR A 82 -6.41 24.26 21.67
N LEU A 83 -7.65 24.57 21.25
CA LEU A 83 -8.13 24.24 19.91
C LEU A 83 -7.34 24.98 18.83
N GLN A 84 -7.03 26.25 19.06
CA GLN A 84 -6.26 27.07 18.14
C GLN A 84 -4.83 26.56 18.00
N ILE A 85 -4.13 26.27 19.09
CA ILE A 85 -2.78 25.71 19.07
C ILE A 85 -2.79 24.35 18.37
N GLY A 86 -3.73 23.46 18.73
CA GLY A 86 -3.86 22.14 18.11
C GLY A 86 -4.11 22.21 16.60
N LEU A 87 -4.97 23.12 16.14
CA LEU A 87 -5.23 23.32 14.70
C LEU A 87 -4.04 23.95 13.98
N MET A 88 -3.45 25.01 14.53
CA MET A 88 -2.37 25.75 13.89
C MET A 88 -1.09 24.92 13.78
N GLU A 89 -0.78 24.12 14.79
CA GLU A 89 0.40 23.26 14.78
C GLU A 89 0.15 21.98 13.97
N ALA A 90 -0.97 21.28 14.17
CA ALA A 90 -1.17 19.98 13.51
C ALA A 90 -1.49 20.10 12.01
N LEU A 91 -2.28 21.10 11.60
CA LEU A 91 -2.84 21.16 10.25
C LEU A 91 -1.77 21.29 9.14
N PRO A 92 -0.72 22.12 9.26
CA PRO A 92 0.35 22.19 8.25
C PRO A 92 1.07 20.85 8.09
N TRP A 93 1.45 20.19 9.19
CA TRP A 93 2.10 18.88 9.17
C TRP A 93 1.20 17.82 8.54
N MET A 94 -0.10 17.87 8.85
CA MET A 94 -1.13 17.01 8.29
C MET A 94 -1.22 17.17 6.75
N ILE A 95 -1.35 18.39 6.24
CA ILE A 95 -1.49 18.65 4.79
C ILE A 95 -0.24 18.18 4.04
N ILE A 96 0.95 18.53 4.53
CA ILE A 96 2.22 18.13 3.93
C ILE A 96 2.33 16.60 3.91
N SER A 97 2.00 15.96 5.03
CA SER A 97 2.04 14.50 5.14
C SER A 97 1.10 13.80 4.18
N ILE A 98 -0.14 14.29 3.99
CA ILE A 98 -1.08 13.72 3.00
C ILE A 98 -0.45 13.71 1.61
N ALA A 99 0.13 14.83 1.18
CA ALA A 99 0.69 14.95 -0.16
C ALA A 99 1.85 13.96 -0.38
N PHE A 100 2.80 13.88 0.56
CA PHE A 100 3.93 12.95 0.47
C PHE A 100 3.49 11.49 0.54
N LEU A 101 2.58 11.16 1.47
CA LEU A 101 2.09 9.80 1.63
C LEU A 101 1.24 9.35 0.45
N LEU A 102 0.47 10.25 -0.16
CA LEU A 102 -0.29 9.94 -1.36
C LEU A 102 0.63 9.54 -2.50
N VAL A 103 1.72 10.28 -2.70
CA VAL A 103 2.75 9.94 -3.70
C VAL A 103 3.41 8.61 -3.36
N ALA A 104 3.83 8.41 -2.11
CA ALA A 104 4.43 7.17 -1.64
C ALA A 104 3.53 5.96 -1.88
N GLY A 105 2.24 6.07 -1.56
CA GLY A 105 1.26 5.02 -1.76
C GLY A 105 0.94 4.75 -3.25
N ILE A 106 0.96 5.77 -4.11
CA ILE A 106 0.86 5.60 -5.58
C ILE A 106 2.05 4.80 -6.11
N VAL A 107 3.27 5.14 -5.67
CA VAL A 107 4.50 4.43 -6.07
C VAL A 107 4.45 2.98 -5.59
N LEU A 108 4.08 2.76 -4.32
CA LEU A 108 3.90 1.43 -3.77
C LEU A 108 2.89 0.61 -4.59
N ALA A 109 1.74 1.20 -4.93
CA ALA A 109 0.72 0.54 -5.74
C ALA A 109 1.20 0.19 -7.16
N GLN A 110 2.03 1.04 -7.80
CA GLN A 110 2.62 0.72 -9.10
C GLN A 110 3.62 -0.43 -8.99
N LEU A 111 4.47 -0.43 -7.96
CA LEU A 111 5.40 -1.53 -7.72
C LEU A 111 4.65 -2.86 -7.58
N MET A 112 3.50 -2.85 -6.92
CA MET A 112 2.64 -4.03 -6.76
C MET A 112 2.06 -4.56 -8.09
N LEU A 113 1.93 -3.71 -9.13
CA LEU A 113 1.39 -4.10 -10.44
C LEU A 113 2.47 -4.54 -11.43
N ARG A 114 3.73 -4.18 -11.18
CA ARG A 114 4.86 -4.39 -12.09
C ARG A 114 4.98 -5.82 -12.64
N PRO A 115 4.85 -6.90 -11.84
CA PRO A 115 4.96 -8.25 -12.38
C PRO A 115 3.92 -8.57 -13.46
N PHE A 116 2.71 -7.99 -13.36
CA PHE A 116 1.67 -8.18 -14.37
C PHE A 116 1.97 -7.41 -15.65
N ASP A 117 2.53 -6.20 -15.52
CA ASP A 117 2.90 -5.36 -16.66
C ASP A 117 4.01 -6.00 -17.48
N GLU A 118 5.03 -6.57 -16.83
CA GLU A 118 6.16 -7.25 -17.48
C GLU A 118 5.72 -8.52 -18.23
N ILE A 119 4.85 -9.36 -17.63
CA ILE A 119 4.28 -10.53 -18.33
C ILE A 119 3.44 -10.09 -19.54
N ALA A 120 2.62 -9.05 -19.37
CA ALA A 120 1.77 -8.55 -20.43
C ALA A 120 2.59 -7.94 -21.58
N GLN A 121 3.64 -7.20 -21.26
CA GLN A 121 4.55 -6.60 -22.23
C GLN A 121 5.21 -7.67 -23.09
N TYR A 122 5.74 -8.74 -22.46
CA TYR A 122 6.27 -9.88 -23.22
C TYR A 122 5.25 -10.47 -24.20
N CYS A 123 4.01 -10.68 -23.74
CA CYS A 123 2.94 -11.21 -24.60
C CYS A 123 2.65 -10.29 -25.79
N LEU A 124 2.67 -8.96 -25.59
CA LEU A 124 2.43 -7.98 -26.65
C LEU A 124 3.61 -7.89 -27.62
N ASP A 125 4.83 -7.85 -27.11
CA ASP A 125 6.05 -7.80 -27.93
C ASP A 125 6.16 -9.03 -28.81
N PHE A 126 5.86 -10.21 -28.26
CA PHE A 126 5.78 -11.46 -29.01
C PHE A 126 4.77 -11.40 -30.16
N LEU A 127 3.59 -10.81 -29.92
CA LEU A 127 2.52 -10.72 -30.92
C LEU A 127 2.81 -9.67 -31.99
N GLY A 128 3.59 -8.64 -31.66
CA GLY A 128 3.96 -7.55 -32.57
C GLY A 128 5.25 -7.79 -33.36
N ALA A 129 6.10 -8.72 -32.93
CA ALA A 129 7.37 -8.98 -33.58
C ALA A 129 7.19 -9.70 -34.94
N GLU A 130 7.89 -9.20 -35.97
CA GLU A 130 7.99 -9.87 -37.28
C GLU A 130 8.65 -11.25 -37.14
N GLU A 131 9.72 -11.32 -36.34
CA GLU A 131 10.34 -12.57 -35.90
C GLU A 131 9.98 -12.88 -34.46
N LYS A 132 9.28 -13.99 -34.23
CA LYS A 132 8.74 -14.36 -32.92
C LYS A 132 9.79 -14.97 -31.98
N VAL A 133 11.05 -14.55 -32.00
CA VAL A 133 12.16 -15.19 -31.24
C VAL A 133 12.40 -14.53 -29.87
N THR A 134 11.38 -13.93 -29.26
CA THR A 134 11.54 -13.26 -27.97
C THR A 134 11.77 -14.27 -26.85
N ASN A 135 12.99 -14.32 -26.31
CA ASN A 135 13.28 -15.02 -25.06
C ASN A 135 12.63 -14.24 -23.91
N PHE A 136 11.83 -14.91 -23.10
CA PHE A 136 11.32 -14.33 -21.88
C PHE A 136 12.42 -14.39 -20.82
N ASP A 137 12.86 -13.24 -20.33
CA ASP A 137 13.71 -13.22 -19.14
C ASP A 137 12.81 -13.17 -17.91
N GLY A 138 12.72 -14.31 -17.22
CA GLY A 138 11.99 -14.46 -15.97
C GLY A 138 12.65 -13.78 -14.77
N GLU A 139 13.71 -12.98 -14.93
CA GLU A 139 14.33 -12.20 -13.87
C GLU A 139 13.45 -11.03 -13.35
N PHE A 140 12.23 -11.35 -12.92
CA PHE A 140 11.51 -10.58 -11.89
C PHE A 140 12.25 -10.75 -10.55
N LYS A 141 13.50 -10.33 -10.47
CA LYS A 141 14.47 -10.73 -9.43
C LYS A 141 14.05 -10.39 -7.98
N SER A 142 12.91 -9.75 -7.76
CA SER A 142 12.41 -9.42 -6.42
C SER A 142 10.92 -9.63 -6.14
N GLU A 143 10.05 -9.94 -7.13
CA GLU A 143 8.60 -9.75 -6.94
C GLU A 143 7.74 -10.88 -7.55
N LEU A 144 7.14 -11.72 -6.67
CA LEU A 144 6.32 -12.92 -6.97
C LEU A 144 7.09 -14.10 -7.59
N ARG A 145 7.91 -14.79 -6.78
CA ARG A 145 8.80 -15.87 -7.22
C ARG A 145 8.06 -17.04 -7.91
N LEU A 146 6.87 -17.40 -7.42
CA LEU A 146 6.06 -18.45 -8.03
C LEU A 146 5.62 -18.04 -9.43
N LEU A 147 5.02 -16.85 -9.56
CA LEU A 147 4.50 -16.37 -10.84
C LEU A 147 5.64 -16.17 -11.84
N SER A 148 6.74 -15.56 -11.41
CA SER A 148 7.96 -15.35 -12.20
C SER A 148 8.54 -16.67 -12.71
N SER A 149 8.89 -17.59 -11.81
CA SER A 149 9.52 -18.87 -12.20
C SER A 149 8.59 -19.75 -13.03
N PHE A 150 7.27 -19.68 -12.78
CA PHE A 150 6.32 -20.42 -13.58
C PHE A 150 6.10 -19.80 -14.95
N SER A 151 6.06 -18.47 -15.06
CA SER A 151 5.95 -17.77 -16.34
C SER A 151 7.17 -18.04 -17.21
N ASP A 152 8.36 -18.03 -16.61
CA ASP A 152 9.61 -18.37 -17.29
C ASP A 152 9.61 -19.79 -17.86
N TRP A 153 9.29 -20.76 -17.01
CA TRP A 153 9.12 -22.13 -17.45
C TRP A 153 8.03 -22.26 -18.52
N PHE A 154 6.89 -21.59 -18.35
CA PHE A 154 5.76 -21.64 -19.26
C PHE A 154 6.14 -21.09 -20.65
N PHE A 155 6.72 -19.89 -20.73
CA PHE A 155 7.08 -19.26 -22.01
C PHE A 155 8.24 -19.96 -22.71
N THR A 156 9.21 -20.48 -21.95
CA THR A 156 10.26 -21.34 -22.51
C THR A 156 9.64 -22.60 -23.13
N THR A 157 8.72 -23.24 -22.40
CA THR A 157 8.06 -24.46 -22.84
C THR A 157 7.18 -24.24 -24.07
N THR A 158 6.38 -23.17 -24.11
CA THR A 158 5.56 -22.84 -25.28
C THR A 158 6.42 -22.47 -26.49
N SER A 159 7.58 -21.83 -26.29
CA SER A 159 8.55 -21.58 -27.36
C SER A 159 9.09 -22.89 -27.95
N THR A 160 9.43 -23.88 -27.11
CA THR A 160 9.86 -25.22 -27.58
C THR A 160 8.75 -25.95 -28.33
N LEU A 161 7.53 -25.96 -27.81
CA LEU A 161 6.39 -26.55 -28.51
C LEU A 161 6.15 -25.91 -29.87
N ARG A 162 6.29 -24.59 -29.96
CA ARG A 162 6.20 -23.88 -31.23
C ARG A 162 7.29 -24.30 -32.22
N MET A 163 8.54 -24.46 -31.77
CA MET A 163 9.61 -24.95 -32.64
C MET A 163 9.30 -26.36 -33.18
N SER A 164 8.56 -27.17 -32.43
CA SER A 164 8.04 -28.46 -32.91
C SER A 164 6.78 -28.36 -33.79
N GLY A 165 6.22 -27.16 -33.98
CA GLY A 165 5.07 -26.89 -34.83
C GLY A 165 3.71 -27.35 -34.29
N LYS A 166 3.64 -27.90 -33.07
CA LYS A 166 2.40 -28.42 -32.49
C LYS A 166 2.37 -28.24 -30.97
N LEU A 167 1.22 -27.83 -30.45
CA LEU A 167 0.92 -27.92 -29.02
C LEU A 167 0.66 -29.38 -28.66
N THR A 168 1.47 -29.89 -27.75
CA THR A 168 1.23 -31.17 -27.09
C THR A 168 1.01 -30.96 -25.60
N GLN A 169 0.26 -31.86 -24.98
CA GLN A 169 0.05 -31.81 -23.55
C GLN A 169 1.37 -32.09 -22.84
N ILE A 170 1.79 -31.17 -21.97
CA ILE A 170 2.99 -31.33 -21.17
C ILE A 170 2.61 -31.56 -19.72
N GLU A 171 3.26 -32.52 -19.10
CA GLU A 171 3.12 -32.74 -17.67
C GLU A 171 3.76 -31.58 -16.88
N VAL A 172 2.91 -30.82 -16.18
CA VAL A 172 3.37 -29.73 -15.32
C VAL A 172 4.30 -30.26 -14.22
N PRO A 173 5.46 -29.64 -13.93
CA PRO A 173 6.37 -30.08 -12.88
C PRO A 173 5.67 -30.27 -11.53
N SER A 174 6.04 -31.33 -10.81
CA SER A 174 5.41 -31.72 -9.53
C SER A 174 5.37 -30.59 -8.49
N LYS A 175 6.40 -29.72 -8.48
CA LYS A 175 6.46 -28.50 -7.64
C LYS A 175 5.28 -27.52 -7.84
N TYR A 176 4.70 -27.47 -9.03
CA TYR A 176 3.59 -26.56 -9.37
C TYR A 176 2.21 -27.24 -9.34
N LYS A 177 2.15 -28.58 -9.35
CA LYS A 177 0.89 -29.33 -9.33
C LYS A 177 0.12 -29.15 -8.01
N ARG A 178 0.83 -29.11 -6.88
CA ARG A 178 0.24 -29.07 -5.52
C ARG A 178 -0.35 -27.70 -5.13
N ILE A 179 -0.22 -26.70 -5.99
CA ILE A 179 -0.62 -25.33 -5.68
C ILE A 179 -2.07 -25.12 -6.14
N HIS A 180 -3.00 -25.10 -5.19
CA HIS A 180 -4.45 -24.94 -5.46
C HIS A 180 -5.03 -23.63 -4.92
N LYS A 181 -4.24 -22.83 -4.22
CA LYS A 181 -4.61 -21.53 -3.66
C LYS A 181 -3.44 -20.55 -3.77
N PRO A 182 -3.66 -19.23 -3.64
CA PRO A 182 -2.58 -18.26 -3.58
C PRO A 182 -1.55 -18.65 -2.51
N VAL A 183 -0.29 -18.80 -2.92
CA VAL A 183 0.82 -19.09 -1.99
C VAL A 183 1.28 -17.78 -1.38
N PHE A 184 1.68 -17.81 -0.11
CA PHE A 184 2.26 -16.64 0.52
C PHE A 184 3.69 -16.40 0.00
N GLU A 185 3.92 -15.27 -0.65
CA GLU A 185 5.21 -14.90 -1.25
C GLU A 185 6.03 -14.09 -0.25
N THR A 186 6.78 -14.79 0.62
CA THR A 186 7.51 -14.18 1.73
C THR A 186 8.44 -13.04 1.29
N MET A 187 9.27 -13.26 0.26
CA MET A 187 10.21 -12.23 -0.19
C MET A 187 9.49 -10.99 -0.71
N PHE A 188 8.43 -11.18 -1.49
CA PHE A 188 7.62 -10.07 -1.98
C PHE A 188 7.00 -9.29 -0.82
N PHE A 189 6.41 -9.99 0.15
CA PHE A 189 5.82 -9.35 1.32
C PHE A 189 6.87 -8.58 2.14
N VAL A 190 8.04 -9.17 2.40
CA VAL A 190 9.11 -8.55 3.18
C VAL A 190 9.67 -7.28 2.51
N HIS A 191 9.95 -7.31 1.21
CA HIS A 191 10.46 -6.12 0.52
C HIS A 191 9.46 -4.96 0.56
N LYS A 192 8.16 -5.23 0.39
CA LYS A 192 7.12 -4.20 0.46
C LYS A 192 6.82 -3.78 1.90
N SER A 193 6.95 -4.69 2.88
CA SER A 193 6.78 -4.34 4.29
C SER A 193 7.89 -3.43 4.80
N ILE A 194 9.12 -3.54 4.27
CA ILE A 194 10.20 -2.59 4.60
C ILE A 194 9.82 -1.17 4.19
N TYR A 195 9.29 -0.99 2.97
CA TYR A 195 8.81 0.32 2.50
C TYR A 195 7.72 0.90 3.41
N VAL A 196 6.75 0.07 3.79
CA VAL A 196 5.67 0.48 4.70
C VAL A 196 6.20 0.72 6.12
N ALA A 197 7.16 -0.05 6.60
CA ALA A 197 7.78 0.12 7.92
C ALA A 197 8.50 1.47 8.02
N ILE A 198 9.28 1.85 6.99
CA ILE A 198 9.93 3.18 6.93
C ILE A 198 8.87 4.29 7.01
N THR A 199 7.79 4.17 6.24
CA THR A 199 6.70 5.14 6.26
C THR A 199 5.99 5.17 7.62
N CYS A 200 5.77 4.01 8.23
CA CYS A 200 5.16 3.87 9.55
C CYS A 200 6.02 4.55 10.63
N ILE A 201 7.34 4.43 10.56
CA ILE A 201 8.27 5.10 11.47
C ILE A 201 8.18 6.62 11.28
N LEU A 202 8.28 7.11 10.04
CA LEU A 202 8.21 8.55 9.75
C LEU A 202 6.89 9.17 10.20
N THR A 203 5.78 8.50 9.94
CA THR A 203 4.45 8.95 10.40
C THR A 203 4.29 8.81 11.92
N GLY A 204 4.92 7.82 12.54
CA GLY A 204 5.03 7.72 14.00
C GLY A 204 5.74 8.93 14.62
N MET A 205 6.81 9.44 13.99
CA MET A 205 7.47 10.66 14.45
C MET A 205 6.55 11.89 14.37
N ILE A 206 5.79 12.02 13.28
CA ILE A 206 4.80 13.11 13.12
C ILE A 206 3.71 13.02 14.20
N ILE A 207 3.19 11.81 14.44
CA ILE A 207 2.21 11.56 15.51
C ILE A 207 2.78 11.96 16.87
N LEU A 208 4.04 11.63 17.15
CA LEU A 208 4.72 12.01 18.39
C LEU A 208 4.80 13.54 18.54
N ILE A 209 5.26 14.24 17.49
CA ILE A 209 5.37 15.71 17.50
C ILE A 209 4.00 16.35 17.75
N ILE A 210 2.96 15.92 17.04
CA ILE A 210 1.61 16.47 17.19
C ILE A 210 1.06 16.21 18.60
N ASN A 211 1.23 15.00 19.15
CA ASN A 211 0.74 14.70 20.49
C ASN A 211 1.45 15.54 21.56
N TYR A 212 2.77 15.74 21.47
CA TYR A 212 3.47 16.62 22.42
C TYR A 212 3.07 18.09 22.26
N ALA A 213 2.84 18.58 21.04
CA ALA A 213 2.33 19.94 20.84
C ALA A 213 0.94 20.15 21.47
N LEU A 214 0.04 19.14 21.35
CA LEU A 214 -1.25 19.16 22.03
C LEU A 214 -1.09 19.14 23.54
N PHE A 215 -0.17 18.34 24.06
CA PHE A 215 0.11 18.25 25.49
C PHE A 215 0.69 19.55 26.06
N ASP A 216 1.60 20.20 25.35
CA ASP A 216 2.14 21.51 25.73
C ASP A 216 1.04 22.56 25.82
N ALA A 217 0.04 22.49 24.92
CA ALA A 217 -1.14 23.33 25.00
C ALA A 217 -1.96 23.07 26.28
N VAL A 218 -2.10 21.80 26.70
CA VAL A 218 -2.72 21.46 28.00
C VAL A 218 -1.89 21.99 29.17
N ILE A 219 -0.56 21.85 29.14
CA ILE A 219 0.32 22.38 30.19
C ILE A 219 0.20 23.89 30.31
N SER A 220 0.13 24.62 29.19
CA SER A 220 -0.05 26.07 29.18
C SER A 220 -1.27 26.49 29.99
N VAL A 221 -2.39 25.79 29.79
CA VAL A 221 -3.65 26.03 30.52
C VAL A 221 -3.47 25.84 32.04
N VAL A 222 -2.75 24.80 32.45
CA VAL A 222 -2.51 24.52 33.88
C VAL A 222 -1.56 25.54 34.52
N ASN A 223 -0.52 25.95 33.79
CA ASN A 223 0.47 26.91 34.27
C ASN A 223 -0.11 28.30 34.53
N GLU A 224 -1.12 28.72 33.76
CA GLU A 224 -1.83 29.99 34.02
C GLU A 224 -2.58 29.99 35.37
N ILE A 225 -2.87 28.81 35.91
CA ILE A 225 -3.74 28.65 37.09
C ILE A 225 -2.94 28.31 38.34
N PHE A 226 -1.90 27.48 38.22
CA PHE A 226 -1.05 27.09 39.35
C PHE A 226 0.27 27.88 39.36
N THR A 227 0.28 29.01 40.06
CA THR A 227 1.49 29.81 40.33
C THR A 227 2.36 29.17 41.42
N ASN A 228 3.14 28.15 41.02
CA ASN A 228 4.26 27.55 41.76
C ASN A 228 3.96 26.95 43.16
N GLY A 229 3.92 25.61 43.21
CA GLY A 229 3.97 24.82 44.44
C GLY A 229 4.38 23.38 44.17
N LYS A 230 4.83 22.65 45.19
CA LYS A 230 5.18 21.21 45.10
C LYS A 230 4.03 20.38 44.49
N PHE A 231 2.79 20.78 44.79
CA PHE A 231 1.57 20.20 44.23
C PHE A 231 1.47 20.28 42.70
N ALA A 232 1.84 21.42 42.10
CA ALA A 232 1.82 21.58 40.66
C ALA A 232 2.83 20.64 39.98
N LYS A 233 4.02 20.48 40.60
CA LYS A 233 5.06 19.58 40.09
C LYS A 233 4.61 18.11 40.07
N ASP A 234 3.98 17.65 41.14
CA ASP A 234 3.45 16.28 41.22
C ASP A 234 2.30 16.06 40.22
N TYR A 235 1.44 17.07 40.02
CA TYR A 235 0.38 17.03 39.02
C TYR A 235 0.92 16.94 37.58
N PHE A 236 1.88 17.79 37.22
CA PHE A 236 2.53 17.76 35.90
C PHE A 236 3.25 16.44 35.63
N SER A 237 3.92 15.87 36.65
CA SER A 237 4.57 14.57 36.51
C SER A 237 3.56 13.46 36.18
N ASN A 238 2.39 13.45 36.83
CA ASN A 238 1.35 12.46 36.54
C ASN A 238 0.70 12.69 35.16
N MET A 239 0.52 13.94 34.76
CA MET A 239 0.03 14.25 33.40
C MET A 239 1.00 13.80 32.31
N ALA A 240 2.31 13.94 32.53
CA ALA A 240 3.32 13.46 31.59
C ALA A 240 3.28 11.94 31.42
N LEU A 241 3.04 11.17 32.50
CA LEU A 241 2.86 9.72 32.41
C LEU A 241 1.63 9.35 31.56
N ILE A 242 0.50 10.04 31.77
CA ILE A 242 -0.71 9.82 30.96
C ILE A 242 -0.43 10.19 29.50
N GLN A 243 0.32 11.25 29.25
CA GLN A 243 0.70 11.65 27.90
C GLN A 243 1.55 10.60 27.19
N ASP A 244 2.52 10.00 27.88
CA ASP A 244 3.34 8.93 27.33
C ASP A 244 2.49 7.71 26.95
N ASP A 245 1.47 7.39 27.76
CA ASP A 245 0.48 6.35 27.43
C ASP A 245 -0.34 6.71 26.18
N ILE A 246 -0.79 7.97 26.06
CA ILE A 246 -1.52 8.45 24.87
C ILE A 246 -0.65 8.31 23.61
N VAL A 247 0.61 8.74 23.68
CA VAL A 247 1.57 8.59 22.58
C VAL A 247 1.77 7.11 22.24
N GLY A 248 1.96 6.25 23.24
CA GLY A 248 2.08 4.80 23.05
C GLY A 248 0.88 4.20 22.32
N ILE A 249 -0.34 4.53 22.75
CA ILE A 249 -1.58 4.05 22.13
C ILE A 249 -1.67 4.50 20.67
N THR A 250 -1.42 5.77 20.38
CA THR A 250 -1.52 6.31 19.01
C THR A 250 -0.49 5.71 18.06
N ILE A 251 0.74 5.46 18.53
CA ILE A 251 1.77 4.76 17.77
C ILE A 251 1.36 3.30 17.49
N ILE A 252 0.84 2.59 18.49
CA ILE A 252 0.36 1.21 18.31
C ILE A 252 -0.76 1.14 17.27
N ILE A 253 -1.73 2.06 17.33
CA ILE A 253 -2.82 2.14 16.35
C ILE A 253 -2.26 2.38 14.93
N ASN A 254 -1.25 3.24 14.79
CA ASN A 254 -0.60 3.49 13.50
C ASN A 254 0.04 2.21 12.93
N ILE A 255 0.81 1.49 13.75
CA ILE A 255 1.48 0.24 13.36
C ILE A 255 0.46 -0.81 12.94
N VAL A 256 -0.59 -1.01 13.75
CA VAL A 256 -1.65 -1.99 13.48
C VAL A 256 -2.39 -1.64 12.18
N SER A 257 -2.69 -0.35 11.97
CA SER A 257 -3.40 0.12 10.76
C SER A 257 -2.57 -0.10 9.49
N TYR A 258 -1.26 0.18 9.51
CA TYR A 258 -0.37 -0.15 8.40
C TYR A 258 -0.22 -1.66 8.19
N GLY A 259 -0.24 -2.45 9.28
CA GLY A 259 -0.27 -3.92 9.20
C GLY A 259 -1.50 -4.44 8.45
N PHE A 260 -2.70 -3.93 8.78
CA PHE A 260 -3.93 -4.25 8.05
C PHE A 260 -3.87 -3.81 6.58
N PHE A 261 -3.35 -2.61 6.31
CA PHE A 261 -3.16 -2.13 4.95
C PHE A 261 -2.24 -3.05 4.14
N MET A 262 -1.13 -3.51 4.72
CA MET A 262 -0.20 -4.44 4.06
C MET A 262 -0.86 -5.77 3.71
N ALA A 263 -1.61 -6.36 4.64
CA ALA A 263 -2.36 -7.58 4.39
C ALA A 263 -3.41 -7.38 3.28
N TYR A 264 -4.12 -6.26 3.32
CA TYR A 264 -5.09 -5.88 2.28
C TYR A 264 -4.44 -5.72 0.90
N LEU A 265 -3.33 -4.99 0.82
CA LEU A 265 -2.60 -4.73 -0.42
C LEU A 265 -1.99 -6.02 -0.99
N TYR A 266 -1.46 -6.90 -0.14
CA TYR A 266 -0.96 -8.21 -0.54
C TYR A 266 -2.05 -9.05 -1.21
N ASN A 267 -3.24 -9.12 -0.61
CA ASN A 267 -4.36 -9.89 -1.16
C ASN A 267 -4.84 -9.36 -2.53
N LYS A 268 -4.66 -8.06 -2.80
CA LYS A 268 -4.92 -7.46 -4.11
C LYS A 268 -3.94 -7.90 -5.20
N VAL A 269 -2.77 -8.45 -4.85
CA VAL A 269 -1.79 -8.95 -5.83
C VAL A 269 -1.75 -10.47 -5.87
N ALA A 270 -1.78 -11.14 -4.72
CA ALA A 270 -1.66 -12.60 -4.65
C ALA A 270 -2.78 -13.33 -5.40
N THR A 271 -4.02 -12.83 -5.30
CA THR A 271 -5.18 -13.44 -5.97
C THR A 271 -5.10 -13.37 -7.51
N PRO A 272 -4.88 -12.20 -8.14
CA PRO A 272 -4.73 -12.14 -9.60
C PRO A 272 -3.50 -12.89 -10.09
N ALA A 273 -2.38 -12.88 -9.35
CA ALA A 273 -1.20 -13.67 -9.65
C ALA A 273 -1.50 -15.17 -9.70
N PHE A 274 -2.22 -15.68 -8.71
CA PHE A 274 -2.65 -17.07 -8.69
C PHE A 274 -3.59 -17.41 -9.86
N GLY A 275 -4.51 -16.52 -10.23
CA GLY A 275 -5.41 -16.75 -11.36
C GLY A 275 -4.68 -16.82 -12.71
N ILE A 276 -3.66 -15.98 -12.93
CA ILE A 276 -2.78 -16.05 -14.10
C ILE A 276 -2.02 -17.39 -14.11
N PHE A 277 -1.35 -17.71 -13.00
CA PHE A 277 -0.63 -18.98 -12.82
C PHE A 277 -1.52 -20.20 -13.12
N ALA A 278 -2.72 -20.25 -12.52
CA ALA A 278 -3.64 -21.36 -12.68
C ALA A 278 -4.11 -21.52 -14.13
N THR A 279 -4.32 -20.41 -14.84
CA THR A 279 -4.69 -20.42 -16.27
C THR A 279 -3.55 -20.96 -17.13
N MET A 280 -2.34 -20.42 -16.99
CA MET A 280 -1.16 -20.88 -17.73
C MET A 280 -0.91 -22.38 -17.49
N ARG A 281 -1.08 -22.84 -16.24
CA ARG A 281 -0.98 -24.25 -15.88
C ARG A 281 -2.06 -25.12 -16.56
N SER A 282 -3.30 -24.66 -16.59
CA SER A 282 -4.41 -25.36 -17.26
C SER A 282 -4.15 -25.46 -18.77
N PHE A 283 -3.70 -24.36 -19.38
CA PHE A 283 -3.39 -24.28 -20.81
C PHE A 283 -2.32 -25.28 -21.22
N ILE A 284 -1.17 -25.30 -20.53
CA ILE A 284 -0.06 -26.20 -20.88
C ILE A 284 -0.40 -27.68 -20.62
N SER A 285 -1.35 -27.94 -19.73
CA SER A 285 -1.88 -29.29 -19.44
C SER A 285 -2.88 -29.78 -20.50
N GLY A 286 -3.02 -29.09 -21.63
CA GLY A 286 -3.87 -29.50 -22.76
C GLY A 286 -5.25 -28.84 -22.81
N ARG A 287 -5.63 -28.02 -21.81
CA ARG A 287 -6.89 -27.27 -21.85
C ARG A 287 -6.68 -25.93 -22.58
N TYR A 288 -6.43 -25.98 -23.88
CA TYR A 288 -6.03 -24.81 -24.68
C TYR A 288 -7.08 -23.70 -24.74
N THR A 289 -8.35 -24.00 -24.47
CA THR A 289 -9.43 -23.00 -24.35
C THR A 289 -9.40 -22.19 -23.04
N SER A 290 -8.49 -22.51 -22.11
CA SER A 290 -8.39 -21.82 -20.81
C SER A 290 -7.99 -20.35 -20.99
N ARG A 291 -8.72 -19.43 -20.35
CA ARG A 291 -8.45 -17.99 -20.37
C ARG A 291 -8.42 -17.38 -18.98
N VAL A 292 -7.60 -16.35 -18.82
CA VAL A 292 -7.52 -15.61 -17.57
C VAL A 292 -8.79 -14.76 -17.43
N HIS A 293 -9.59 -15.07 -16.42
CA HIS A 293 -10.80 -14.33 -16.09
C HIS A 293 -10.81 -13.96 -14.61
N LEU A 294 -10.62 -12.67 -14.32
CA LEU A 294 -10.51 -12.16 -12.94
C LEU A 294 -11.65 -11.17 -12.64
N ILE A 295 -12.70 -11.65 -11.97
CA ILE A 295 -13.83 -10.82 -11.55
C ILE A 295 -13.41 -9.98 -10.34
N GLY A 296 -13.66 -8.67 -10.38
CA GLY A 296 -13.30 -7.74 -9.29
C GLY A 296 -11.87 -7.17 -9.36
N TYR A 297 -11.07 -7.59 -10.35
CA TYR A 297 -9.68 -7.17 -10.53
C TYR A 297 -9.50 -6.32 -11.81
N LYS A 298 -10.31 -5.27 -11.95
CA LYS A 298 -10.33 -4.42 -13.16
C LYS A 298 -8.97 -3.80 -13.51
N TYR A 299 -8.15 -3.52 -12.50
CA TYR A 299 -6.84 -2.91 -12.64
C TYR A 299 -5.77 -3.82 -13.29
N VAL A 300 -6.00 -5.13 -13.39
CA VAL A 300 -5.14 -6.05 -14.17
C VAL A 300 -5.80 -6.49 -15.49
N ARG A 301 -6.93 -5.87 -15.87
CA ARG A 301 -7.71 -6.31 -17.03
C ARG A 301 -6.95 -6.16 -18.34
N HIS A 302 -6.15 -5.11 -18.48
CA HIS A 302 -5.33 -4.90 -19.67
C HIS A 302 -4.29 -6.01 -19.82
N GLN A 303 -3.60 -6.34 -18.73
CA GLN A 303 -2.56 -7.36 -18.66
C GLN A 303 -3.14 -8.76 -18.95
N THR A 304 -4.26 -9.09 -18.31
CA THR A 304 -4.95 -10.36 -18.56
C THR A 304 -5.46 -10.48 -20.00
N ARG A 305 -5.88 -9.39 -20.64
CA ARG A 305 -6.23 -9.39 -22.08
C ARG A 305 -5.02 -9.63 -22.97
N ALA A 306 -3.86 -9.04 -22.66
CA ALA A 306 -2.62 -9.29 -23.40
C ALA A 306 -2.22 -10.78 -23.31
N ILE A 307 -2.27 -11.36 -22.11
CA ILE A 307 -2.02 -12.78 -21.89
C ILE A 307 -3.01 -13.63 -22.69
N ASN A 308 -4.31 -13.31 -22.63
CA ASN A 308 -5.34 -14.07 -23.37
C ASN A 308 -5.11 -14.01 -24.88
N LYS A 309 -4.73 -12.86 -25.45
CA LYS A 309 -4.39 -12.74 -26.88
C LYS A 309 -3.22 -13.64 -27.27
N TYR A 310 -2.21 -13.75 -26.39
CA TYR A 310 -1.09 -14.67 -26.60
C TYR A 310 -1.57 -16.12 -26.59
N LEU A 311 -2.42 -16.51 -25.62
CA LEU A 311 -2.98 -17.85 -25.56
C LEU A 311 -3.90 -18.16 -26.76
N ASP A 312 -4.70 -17.19 -27.21
CA ASP A 312 -5.55 -17.30 -28.42
C ASP A 312 -4.69 -17.56 -29.66
N TYR A 313 -3.60 -16.81 -29.81
CA TYR A 313 -2.64 -17.01 -30.89
C TYR A 313 -2.02 -18.41 -30.84
N MET A 314 -1.56 -18.84 -29.66
CA MET A 314 -0.95 -20.16 -29.48
C MET A 314 -1.93 -21.29 -29.81
N GLU A 315 -3.18 -21.20 -29.34
CA GLU A 315 -4.22 -22.18 -29.65
C GLU A 315 -4.53 -22.20 -31.16
N LYS A 316 -4.78 -21.04 -31.77
CA LYS A 316 -5.20 -20.98 -33.18
C LYS A 316 -4.16 -21.53 -34.14
N GLU A 317 -2.89 -21.25 -33.89
CA GLU A 317 -1.80 -21.59 -34.83
C GLU A 317 -1.24 -23.00 -34.61
N TYR A 318 -1.27 -23.51 -33.38
CA TYR A 318 -0.53 -24.72 -33.01
C TYR A 318 -1.37 -25.81 -32.35
N SER A 319 -2.64 -25.55 -32.00
CA SER A 319 -3.53 -26.64 -31.60
C SER A 319 -3.96 -27.43 -32.83
N VAL A 320 -3.87 -28.76 -32.77
CA VAL A 320 -4.45 -29.60 -33.80
C VAL A 320 -5.96 -29.50 -33.65
N LYS A 321 -6.62 -29.01 -34.70
CA LYS A 321 -8.06 -29.18 -34.84
C LYS A 321 -8.28 -30.66 -35.08
N ASP A 322 -8.93 -31.33 -34.14
CA ASP A 322 -9.52 -32.62 -34.42
C ASP A 322 -10.62 -32.37 -35.46
N ASP A 323 -10.32 -32.64 -36.73
CA ASP A 323 -11.29 -32.70 -37.83
C ASP A 323 -12.12 -34.00 -37.73
#